data_AF-A0A7C4GE46-F1
#
_entry.id   AF-A0A7C4GE46-F1
#
_cell.length_a   1.000
_cell.length_b   1.000
_cell.length_c   1.000
_cell.angle_alpha   90.00
_cell.angle_beta   90.00
_cell.angle_gamma   90.00
#
_symmetry.space_group_name_H-M   'P 1'
#
loop_
_entity.id
_entity.type
_entity.pdbx_description
1 polymer ?
#
loop_
_entity_poly.entity_id
_entity_poly.type
_entity_poly.pdbx_seq_one_letter_code
_entity_poly.pdbx_strand_id
1 'polypeptide(L)'
;MVRNVIIMGAAGRDFHNFNVFFRNNPNYRVVAFTATQIPGIAGRLYPPELSGPLYPNGIPIYHESELPNLIKKFNVDEVVFSY
;
A
#
# COMPACT_ATOMS: atom_id res chain seq x y z
N MET A 1 -12.79 5.93 13.37
CA MET A 1 -11.92 6.71 12.46
C MET A 1 -11.34 5.76 11.43
N VAL A 2 -11.12 6.22 10.20
CA VAL A 2 -10.47 5.42 9.15
C VAL A 2 -8.98 5.29 9.47
N ARG A 3 -8.43 4.07 9.40
CA ARG A 3 -7.01 3.80 9.70
C ARG A 3 -6.15 3.89 8.44
N ASN A 4 -5.05 4.63 8.50
CA ASN A 4 -4.04 4.71 7.45
C ASN A 4 -3.09 3.52 7.55
N VAL A 5 -2.93 2.78 6.46
CA VAL A 5 -2.16 1.53 6.43
C VAL A 5 -1.08 1.58 5.36
N ILE A 6 0.11 1.12 5.70
CA ILE A 6 1.13 0.72 4.73
C ILE A 6 1.17 -0.80 4.66
N ILE A 7 1.15 -1.36 3.45
CA ILE A 7 1.31 -2.80 3.23
C ILE A 7 2.70 -3.05 2.67
N MET A 8 3.52 -3.82 3.38
CA MET A 8 4.86 -4.20 2.96
C MET A 8 4.83 -5.55 2.24
N GLY A 9 5.55 -5.69 1.13
CA GLY A 9 5.68 -6.95 0.41
C GLY A 9 6.47 -6.85 -0.89
N ALA A 10 6.30 -7.85 -1.75
CA ALA A 10 7.02 -7.99 -3.02
C ALA A 10 6.09 -8.37 -4.18
N ALA A 11 5.01 -7.60 -4.37
CA ALA A 11 4.07 -7.74 -5.51
C ALA A 11 3.38 -9.11 -5.62
N GLY A 12 3.14 -9.76 -4.49
CA GLY A 12 2.44 -11.02 -4.38
C GLY A 12 1.37 -10.93 -3.31
N ARG A 13 1.73 -11.30 -2.08
CA ARG A 13 0.78 -11.39 -0.97
C ARG A 13 0.28 -10.03 -0.47
N ASP A 14 1.09 -8.98 -0.57
CA ASP A 14 0.68 -7.58 -0.37
C ASP A 14 -0.49 -7.16 -1.26
N PHE A 15 -0.38 -7.39 -2.57
CA PHE A 15 -1.45 -7.10 -3.52
C PHE A 15 -2.66 -8.01 -3.30
N HIS A 16 -2.44 -9.28 -2.98
CA HIS A 16 -3.53 -10.20 -2.64
C HIS A 16 -4.30 -9.72 -1.41
N ASN A 17 -3.62 -9.45 -0.30
CA ASN A 17 -4.22 -8.95 0.94
C ASN A 17 -4.97 -7.64 0.70
N PHE A 18 -4.40 -6.72 -0.09
CA PHE A 18 -5.11 -5.53 -0.53
C PHE A 18 -6.42 -5.87 -1.23
N ASN A 19 -6.36 -6.74 -2.25
CA ASN A 19 -7.50 -7.07 -3.09
C ASN A 19 -8.64 -7.75 -2.32
N VAL A 20 -8.32 -8.63 -1.37
CA VAL A 20 -9.34 -9.45 -0.68
C VAL A 20 -9.86 -8.83 0.61
N PHE A 21 -9.08 -7.97 1.28
CA PHE A 21 -9.45 -7.42 2.59
C PHE A 21 -9.55 -5.89 2.62
N PHE A 22 -8.63 -5.16 1.97
CA PHE A 22 -8.56 -3.69 2.11
C PHE A 22 -9.31 -2.92 1.02
N ARG A 23 -9.35 -3.42 -0.22
CA ARG A 23 -9.78 -2.69 -1.43
C ARG A 23 -11.11 -1.96 -1.27
N ASN A 24 -12.12 -2.62 -0.71
CA ASN A 24 -13.47 -2.09 -0.55
C ASN A 24 -13.85 -1.86 0.92
N ASN A 25 -12.87 -1.85 1.83
CA ASN A 25 -13.14 -1.75 3.27
C ASN A 25 -12.99 -0.29 3.74
N PRO A 26 -14.09 0.42 4.03
CA PRO A 26 -14.05 1.85 4.37
C PRO A 26 -13.41 2.13 5.74
N ASN A 27 -13.14 1.10 6.54
CA ASN A 27 -12.44 1.26 7.81
C ASN A 27 -10.93 1.49 7.64
N TYR A 28 -10.40 1.27 6.44
CA TYR A 28 -8.98 1.37 6.14
C TYR A 28 -8.73 2.22 4.89
N ARG A 29 -7.60 2.91 4.90
CA ARG A 29 -7.04 3.62 3.76
C ARG A 29 -5.60 3.17 3.57
N VAL A 30 -5.35 2.36 2.55
CA VAL A 30 -4.00 1.95 2.17
C VAL A 30 -3.32 3.13 1.49
N VAL A 31 -2.37 3.76 2.18
CA VAL A 31 -1.70 4.98 1.73
C VAL A 31 -0.48 4.69 0.86
N ALA A 32 0.09 3.50 0.99
CA ALA A 32 1.23 3.05 0.20
C ALA A 32 1.42 1.54 0.26
N PHE A 33 2.01 1.00 -0.79
CA PHE A 33 2.79 -0.23 -0.73
C PHE A 33 4.28 0.09 -0.57
N THR A 34 5.05 -0.83 -0.02
CA THR A 34 6.51 -0.78 -0.07
C THR A 34 7.08 -2.06 -0.63
N ALA A 35 8.14 -1.96 -1.43
CA ALA A 35 8.86 -3.11 -1.97
C ALA A 35 10.37 -2.84 -2.07
N THR A 36 11.16 -3.91 -2.06
CA THR A 36 12.63 -3.88 -2.16
C THR A 36 13.19 -4.86 -3.19
N GLN A 37 12.50 -5.97 -3.46
CA GLN A 37 13.05 -7.10 -4.22
C GLN A 37 12.92 -6.98 -5.74
N ILE A 38 11.97 -6.19 -6.26
CA ILE A 38 11.66 -6.14 -7.70
C ILE A 38 12.27 -4.86 -8.31
N PRO A 39 13.28 -4.99 -9.20
CA PRO A 39 13.88 -3.83 -9.85
C PRO A 39 12.84 -2.97 -10.58
N GLY A 40 12.85 -1.67 -10.32
CA GLY A 40 11.99 -0.70 -10.98
C GLY A 40 10.50 -0.72 -10.59
N ILE A 41 10.12 -1.46 -9.53
CA ILE A 41 8.75 -1.40 -8.99
C ILE A 41 8.52 -0.16 -8.12
N ALA A 42 9.52 0.23 -7.33
CA ALA A 42 9.45 1.44 -6.53
C ALA A 42 9.34 2.67 -7.46
N GLY A 43 8.45 3.59 -7.11
CA GLY A 43 8.07 4.73 -7.95
C GLY A 43 6.89 4.46 -8.89
N ARG A 44 6.40 3.23 -8.99
CA ARG A 44 5.16 2.91 -9.73
C ARG A 44 3.91 3.11 -8.86
N LEU A 45 2.75 3.00 -9.50
CA LEU A 45 1.45 2.90 -8.85
C LEU A 45 0.93 1.46 -8.96
N TYR A 46 0.33 0.96 -7.88
CA TYR A 46 -0.69 -0.07 -8.02
C TYR A 46 -1.86 0.56 -8.79
N PRO A 47 -2.27 -0.04 -9.92
CA PRO A 47 -3.04 0.66 -10.95
C PRO A 47 -4.45 1.05 -10.49
N PRO A 48 -4.93 2.27 -10.80
CA PRO A 48 -6.29 2.72 -10.49
C PRO A 48 -7.38 1.72 -10.91
N GLU A 49 -7.22 1.12 -12.08
CA GLU A 49 -8.16 0.17 -12.68
C GLU A 49 -8.34 -1.11 -11.83
N LEU A 50 -7.36 -1.43 -10.96
CA LEU A 50 -7.42 -2.57 -10.04
C LEU A 50 -7.65 -2.16 -8.58
N SER A 51 -7.70 -0.86 -8.29
CA SER A 51 -7.71 -0.34 -6.92
C SER A 51 -9.12 -0.13 -6.36
N GLY A 52 -10.15 -0.14 -7.21
CA GLY A 52 -11.54 0.04 -6.80
C GLY A 52 -11.91 1.50 -6.47
N PRO A 53 -13.18 1.76 -6.12
CA PRO A 53 -13.74 3.11 -6.06
C PRO A 53 -13.13 4.00 -4.97
N LEU A 54 -12.54 3.41 -3.92
CA LEU A 54 -11.90 4.15 -2.84
C LEU A 54 -10.51 4.70 -3.22
N TYR A 55 -9.95 4.25 -4.35
CA TYR A 55 -8.58 4.56 -4.78
C TYR A 55 -8.54 4.93 -6.28
N PRO A 56 -9.25 6.01 -6.70
CA PRO A 56 -9.37 6.38 -8.12
C PRO A 56 -8.04 6.81 -8.77
N ASN A 57 -7.01 7.08 -7.97
CA ASN A 57 -5.67 7.47 -8.44
C ASN A 57 -4.64 6.34 -8.29
N GLY A 58 -5.09 5.13 -7.94
CA GLY A 58 -4.19 4.03 -7.59
C GLY A 58 -3.51 4.26 -6.23
N ILE A 59 -2.51 3.44 -5.94
CA ILE A 59 -1.79 3.47 -4.66
C ILE A 59 -0.28 3.49 -4.94
N PRO A 60 0.49 4.44 -4.38
CA PRO A 60 1.92 4.52 -4.64
C PRO A 60 2.70 3.34 -4.06
N ILE A 61 3.73 2.92 -4.78
CA ILE A 61 4.68 1.90 -4.36
C ILE A 61 6.02 2.58 -4.10
N TYR A 62 6.47 2.59 -2.85
CA TYR A 62 7.74 3.19 -2.45
C TYR A 62 8.82 2.15 -2.22
N HIS A 63 10.07 2.59 -2.13
CA HIS A 63 11.13 1.71 -1.69
C HIS A 63 10.98 1.43 -0.18
N GLU A 64 11.22 0.20 0.25
CA GLU A 64 11.03 -0.21 1.66
C GLU A 64 11.86 0.63 2.65
N SER A 65 13.05 1.06 2.26
CA SER A 65 13.90 1.93 3.09
C SER A 65 13.25 3.29 3.42
N GLU A 66 12.23 3.72 2.69
CA GLU A 66 11.52 4.97 2.95
C GLU A 66 10.49 4.84 4.09
N LEU A 67 10.20 3.62 4.57
CA LEU A 67 9.15 3.34 5.55
C LEU A 67 9.13 4.30 6.77
N PRO A 68 10.26 4.60 7.45
CA PRO A 68 10.23 5.53 8.59
C PRO A 68 9.75 6.94 8.23
N ASN A 69 10.04 7.40 7.01
CA ASN A 69 9.59 8.71 6.52
C ASN A 69 8.12 8.66 6.10
N LEU A 70 7.69 7.56 5.47
CA LEU A 70 6.31 7.37 5.03
C LEU A 70 5.34 7.28 6.22
N ILE A 71 5.74 6.61 7.31
CA ILE A 71 4.95 6.53 8.55
C ILE A 71 4.60 7.94 9.06
N LYS A 72 5.60 8.83 9.11
CA LYS A 72 5.42 10.22 9.53
C LYS A 72 4.61 11.02 8.51
N LYS A 73 4.96 10.91 7.22
CA LYS A 73 4.34 11.66 6.13
C LYS A 73 2.84 11.40 6.02
N PHE A 74 2.42 10.15 6.20
CA PHE A 74 1.03 9.74 6.00
C PHE A 74 0.24 9.54 7.29
N ASN A 75 0.81 9.84 8.47
CA ASN A 75 0.21 9.56 9.77
C ASN A 75 -0.33 8.13 9.83
N VAL A 76 0.56 7.16 9.65
CA VAL A 76 0.23 5.74 9.55
C VAL A 76 -0.14 5.18 10.91
N ASP A 77 -1.27 4.46 10.97
CA ASP A 77 -1.74 3.78 12.18
C ASP A 77 -1.22 2.34 12.25
N GLU A 78 -1.13 1.66 11.10
CA GLU A 78 -0.74 0.25 11.03
C GLU A 78 0.21 -0.02 9.85
N VAL A 79 1.20 -0.89 10.09
CA VAL A 79 2.07 -1.43 9.03
C VAL A 79 1.83 -2.94 8.96
N VAL A 80 1.44 -3.41 7.78
CA VAL A 80 1.06 -4.82 7.56
C VAL A 80 2.17 -5.53 6.79
N PHE A 81 2.78 -6.51 7.44
CA PHE A 81 3.85 -7.33 6.87
C PHE A 81 3.22 -8.45 6.05
N SER A 82 3.22 -8.32 4.72
CA SER A 82 2.59 -9.26 3.78
C SER A 82 3.64 -9.98 2.92
N TYR A 83 4.60 -10.62 3.57
CA TYR A 83 5.53 -11.56 2.93
C TYR A 83 4.94 -12.99 2.89
#